data_AF-A0A2R6NR22-F1
#
_entry.id   AF-A0A2R6NR22-F1
#
_cell.length_a   1.000
_cell.length_b   1.000
_cell.length_c   1.000
_cell.angle_alpha   90.00
_cell.angle_beta   90.00
_cell.angle_gamma   90.00
#
_symmetry.space_group_name_H-M   'P 1'
#
loop_
_entity.id
_entity.type
_entity.pdbx_description
1 polymer ?
#
loop_
_entity_poly.entity_id
_entity_poly.type
_entity_poly.pdbx_seq_one_letter_code
_entity_poly.pdbx_strand_id
1 'polypeptide(L)'
;MPRTHSKAPANKASARRAGQSTDKPAQQLIPVPDGEAGRRPPRGYNLQEAMGLGGKDEKYYRYLRKVKAIARRFLTAGLTISRQPRLTVAKVMNLEHAFFARFEQGWPVYVILKQYYSNSAAASKRNEERDCAASVVSSEEDASGDEDVSSRKRKRGTIDDTRDSADEGGNHWEIPESSEEEEDVPGKVMPPVKDHMYKRLPLKKKTVTIVSPVASPERTSKRKVSVF
;
A
#
# COMPACT_ATOMS: atom_id res chain seq x y z
N MET A 1 71.57 -8.48 -15.54
CA MET A 1 70.53 -8.40 -16.59
C MET A 1 69.61 -7.21 -16.30
N PRO A 2 69.58 -6.17 -17.14
CA PRO A 2 68.80 -4.97 -16.88
C PRO A 2 67.32 -5.13 -17.30
N ARG A 3 66.41 -4.78 -16.39
CA ARG A 3 64.96 -4.75 -16.62
C ARG A 3 64.58 -3.46 -17.34
N THR A 4 64.02 -3.59 -18.55
CA THR A 4 63.51 -2.48 -19.34
C THR A 4 62.11 -2.06 -18.85
N HIS A 5 61.96 -0.80 -18.46
CA HIS A 5 60.68 -0.20 -18.11
C HIS A 5 59.90 0.16 -19.39
N SER A 6 58.85 -0.62 -19.71
CA SER A 6 57.92 -0.30 -20.79
C SER A 6 57.00 0.86 -20.39
N LYS A 7 57.18 1.97 -21.10
CA LYS A 7 56.45 3.23 -20.98
C LYS A 7 55.08 3.08 -21.68
N ALA A 8 53.99 3.11 -20.93
CA ALA A 8 52.63 3.06 -21.48
C ALA A 8 52.24 4.40 -22.13
N PRO A 9 51.59 4.41 -23.31
CA PRO A 9 51.13 5.63 -23.96
C PRO A 9 49.85 6.17 -23.29
N ALA A 10 49.87 7.47 -23.00
CA ALA A 10 48.74 8.23 -22.48
C ALA A 10 47.70 8.45 -23.59
N ASN A 11 46.60 7.70 -23.53
CA ASN A 11 45.45 7.91 -24.41
C ASN A 11 44.67 9.16 -23.97
N LYS A 12 45.05 10.33 -24.52
CA LYS A 12 44.23 11.54 -24.59
C LYS A 12 43.25 11.41 -25.76
N ALA A 13 42.10 10.79 -25.52
CA ALA A 13 40.97 10.80 -26.46
C ALA A 13 39.66 10.97 -25.68
N SER A 14 39.50 12.12 -25.03
CA SER A 14 38.23 12.56 -24.45
C SER A 14 37.69 13.74 -25.27
N ALA A 15 37.51 13.51 -26.57
CA ALA A 15 36.88 14.47 -27.47
C ALA A 15 35.37 14.20 -27.53
N ARG A 16 34.63 15.00 -26.75
CA ARG A 16 33.42 15.71 -27.19
C ARG A 16 32.40 14.86 -27.97
N ARG A 17 31.74 13.93 -27.27
CA ARG A 17 30.32 13.67 -27.57
C ARG A 17 29.50 14.73 -26.82
N ALA A 18 29.50 15.94 -27.36
CA ALA A 18 28.43 16.90 -27.10
C ALA A 18 27.20 16.34 -27.81
N GLY A 19 26.57 15.36 -27.17
CA GLY A 19 25.28 14.85 -27.60
C GLY A 19 24.33 16.03 -27.65
N GLN A 20 23.73 16.24 -28.80
CA GLN A 20 22.58 17.11 -28.98
C GLN A 20 21.53 16.65 -27.97
N SER A 21 21.51 17.27 -26.78
CA SER A 21 20.37 17.20 -25.90
C SER A 21 19.27 17.92 -26.64
N THR A 22 18.48 17.17 -27.41
CA THR A 22 17.17 17.63 -27.84
C THR A 22 16.44 17.94 -26.56
N ASP A 23 16.41 19.22 -26.20
CA ASP A 23 15.70 19.79 -25.06
C ASP A 23 14.21 19.58 -25.27
N LYS A 24 13.76 18.32 -25.10
CA LYS A 24 12.37 18.06 -24.83
C LYS A 24 12.09 18.82 -23.53
N PRO A 25 11.10 19.73 -23.51
CA PRO A 25 10.78 20.45 -22.30
C PRO A 25 10.60 19.42 -21.19
N ALA A 26 11.40 19.55 -20.12
CA ALA A 26 11.36 18.62 -19.00
C ALA A 26 9.89 18.52 -18.56
N GLN A 27 9.28 17.34 -18.74
CA GLN A 27 7.90 17.14 -18.32
C GLN A 27 7.84 17.49 -16.84
N GLN A 28 7.00 18.47 -16.49
CA GLN A 28 6.81 18.87 -15.09
C GLN A 28 6.23 17.67 -14.35
N LEU A 29 7.08 16.96 -13.61
CA LEU A 29 6.68 15.82 -12.80
C LEU A 29 5.88 16.34 -11.61
N ILE A 30 4.78 15.64 -11.29
CA ILE A 30 3.94 15.98 -10.14
C ILE A 30 4.66 15.52 -8.87
N PRO A 31 5.05 16.46 -7.97
CA PRO A 31 5.76 16.13 -6.75
C PRO A 31 4.86 15.39 -5.75
N VAL A 32 5.47 14.84 -4.70
CA VAL A 32 4.74 14.22 -3.59
C VAL A 32 4.05 15.32 -2.77
N PRO A 33 2.74 15.25 -2.50
CA PRO A 33 2.07 16.21 -1.64
C PRO A 33 2.48 16.03 -0.17
N ASP A 34 2.41 17.11 0.61
CA ASP A 34 2.76 17.10 2.03
C ASP A 34 1.79 16.24 2.87
N GLY A 35 2.35 15.47 3.80
CA GLY A 35 1.60 14.67 4.78
C GLY A 35 1.49 13.17 4.44
N GLU A 36 0.64 12.45 5.18
CA GLU A 36 0.46 11.00 4.99
C GLU A 36 -0.80 10.68 4.16
N ALA A 37 -0.64 9.84 3.14
CA ALA A 37 -1.75 9.39 2.31
C ALA A 37 -2.85 8.69 3.14
N GLY A 38 -4.12 9.00 2.85
CA GLY A 38 -5.29 8.43 3.52
C GLY A 38 -5.65 9.09 4.85
N ARG A 39 -4.85 10.06 5.33
CA ARG A 39 -5.25 10.90 6.47
C ARG A 39 -6.03 12.12 6.00
N ARG A 40 -6.92 12.62 6.85
CA ARG A 40 -7.64 13.87 6.60
C ARG A 40 -6.69 15.08 6.76
N PRO A 41 -6.89 16.16 5.98
CA PRO A 41 -6.21 17.43 6.20
C PRO A 41 -6.37 17.92 7.65
N PRO A 42 -5.35 18.60 8.24
CA PRO A 42 -4.13 19.09 7.61
C PRO A 42 -2.94 18.11 7.64
N ARG A 43 -3.10 16.90 8.21
CA ARG A 43 -1.97 15.97 8.44
C ARG A 43 -1.72 14.99 7.29
N GLY A 44 -2.48 15.09 6.21
CA GLY A 44 -2.36 14.20 5.08
C GLY A 44 -3.32 14.54 3.97
N TYR A 45 -3.35 13.65 2.98
CA TYR A 45 -4.02 13.88 1.71
C TYR A 45 -4.77 12.64 1.23
N ASN A 46 -5.79 12.87 0.42
CA ASN A 46 -6.47 11.80 -0.30
C ASN A 46 -5.63 11.41 -1.54
N LEU A 47 -5.20 10.15 -1.60
CA LEU A 47 -4.39 9.64 -2.71
C LEU A 47 -5.09 9.80 -4.06
N GLN A 48 -6.40 9.57 -4.11
CA GLN A 48 -7.17 9.67 -5.34
C GLN A 48 -7.23 11.11 -5.87
N GLU A 49 -7.42 12.08 -4.98
CA GLU A 49 -7.41 13.51 -5.31
C GLU A 49 -6.01 13.96 -5.75
N ALA A 50 -4.96 13.56 -5.04
CA ALA A 50 -3.58 13.89 -5.37
C ALA A 50 -3.10 13.31 -6.71
N MET A 51 -3.72 12.22 -7.17
CA MET A 51 -3.49 11.65 -8.51
C MET A 51 -4.32 12.32 -9.62
N GLY A 52 -5.15 13.33 -9.30
CA GLY A 52 -6.07 13.96 -10.25
C GLY A 52 -7.24 13.05 -10.66
N LEU A 53 -7.58 12.06 -9.83
CA LEU A 53 -8.64 11.08 -10.08
C LEU A 53 -9.85 11.29 -9.16
N GLY A 54 -10.00 12.46 -8.53
CA GLY A 54 -11.18 12.80 -7.73
C GLY A 54 -12.47 12.60 -8.53
N GLY A 55 -13.42 11.85 -7.97
CA GLY A 55 -14.69 11.49 -8.62
C GLY A 55 -14.60 10.44 -9.74
N LYS A 56 -13.39 9.93 -10.05
CA LYS A 56 -13.14 8.91 -11.09
C LYS A 56 -12.78 7.56 -10.47
N ASP A 57 -13.66 7.07 -9.61
CA ASP A 57 -13.43 5.89 -8.77
C ASP A 57 -13.05 4.66 -9.59
N GLU A 58 -13.75 4.40 -10.69
CA GLU A 58 -13.50 3.24 -11.53
C GLU A 58 -12.07 3.23 -12.10
N LYS A 59 -11.61 4.39 -12.59
CA LYS A 59 -10.25 4.57 -13.14
C LYS A 59 -9.20 4.38 -12.04
N TYR A 60 -9.45 4.93 -10.85
CA TYR A 60 -8.59 4.73 -9.69
C TYR A 60 -8.49 3.24 -9.29
N TYR A 61 -9.62 2.53 -9.18
CA TYR A 61 -9.63 1.11 -8.88
C TYR A 61 -8.98 0.25 -9.97
N ARG A 62 -9.09 0.65 -11.25
CA ARG A 62 -8.38 0.00 -12.37
C ARG A 62 -6.86 0.08 -12.16
N TYR A 63 -6.33 1.26 -11.81
CA TYR A 63 -4.90 1.41 -11.51
C TYR A 63 -4.47 0.66 -10.26
N LEU A 64 -5.26 0.70 -9.18
CA LEU A 64 -5.00 -0.09 -7.98
C LEU A 64 -4.88 -1.58 -8.29
N ARG A 65 -5.80 -2.13 -9.09
CA ARG A 65 -5.78 -3.54 -9.50
C ARG A 65 -4.53 -3.87 -10.30
N LYS A 66 -4.13 -3.02 -11.26
CA LYS A 66 -2.90 -3.20 -12.05
C LYS A 66 -1.66 -3.24 -11.15
N VAL A 67 -1.48 -2.26 -10.26
CA VAL A 67 -0.34 -2.20 -9.34
C VAL A 67 -0.31 -3.44 -8.43
N LYS A 68 -1.45 -3.84 -7.87
CA LYS A 68 -1.55 -5.04 -7.03
C LYS A 68 -1.26 -6.34 -7.79
N ALA A 69 -1.68 -6.45 -9.05
CA ALA A 69 -1.39 -7.63 -9.88
C ALA A 69 0.11 -7.79 -10.10
N ILE A 70 0.81 -6.68 -10.35
CA ILE A 70 2.26 -6.68 -10.58
C ILE A 70 3.01 -6.91 -9.26
N ALA A 71 2.58 -6.26 -8.18
CA ALA A 71 3.14 -6.48 -6.85
C ALA A 71 3.13 -7.97 -6.47
N ARG A 72 2.00 -8.66 -6.67
CA ARG A 72 1.87 -10.10 -6.38
C ARG A 72 2.83 -10.98 -7.18
N ARG A 73 3.30 -10.55 -8.34
CA ARG A 73 4.27 -11.30 -9.17
C ARG A 73 5.70 -11.14 -8.69
N PHE A 74 6.06 -9.99 -8.09
CA PHE A 74 7.44 -9.64 -7.77
C PHE A 74 7.77 -9.54 -6.28
N LEU A 75 6.76 -9.42 -5.42
CA LEU A 75 6.92 -9.17 -3.99
C LEU A 75 6.25 -10.29 -3.18
N THR A 76 6.87 -10.67 -2.08
CA THR A 76 6.41 -11.77 -1.23
C THR A 76 5.22 -11.33 -0.37
N ALA A 77 4.14 -12.11 -0.33
CA ALA A 77 3.01 -11.85 0.54
C ALA A 77 3.41 -11.92 2.04
N GLY A 78 2.64 -11.26 2.91
CA GLY A 78 2.87 -11.29 4.38
C GLY A 78 3.99 -10.38 4.90
N LEU A 79 4.96 -10.00 4.06
CA LEU A 79 6.02 -9.06 4.45
C LEU A 79 5.62 -7.60 4.22
N THR A 80 5.94 -6.71 5.16
CA THR A 80 5.76 -5.27 5.00
C THR A 80 6.66 -4.73 3.88
N ILE A 81 6.27 -3.62 3.24
CA ILE A 81 7.05 -3.03 2.13
C ILE A 81 8.52 -2.74 2.50
N SER A 82 8.77 -2.36 3.76
CA SER A 82 10.11 -2.12 4.31
C SER A 82 10.98 -3.38 4.43
N ARG A 83 10.36 -4.56 4.48
CA ARG A 83 11.03 -5.86 4.56
C ARG A 83 11.22 -6.50 3.18
N GLN A 84 10.66 -5.91 2.12
CA GLN A 84 10.85 -6.40 0.76
C GLN A 84 12.26 -6.03 0.24
N PRO A 85 12.85 -6.82 -0.67
CA PRO A 85 14.11 -6.46 -1.31
C PRO A 85 14.00 -5.13 -2.07
N ARG A 86 14.90 -4.18 -1.81
CA ARG A 86 14.85 -2.84 -2.43
C ARG A 86 14.86 -2.87 -3.95
N LEU A 87 15.60 -3.79 -4.55
CA LEU A 87 15.67 -3.95 -6.01
C LEU A 87 14.35 -4.42 -6.62
N THR A 88 13.61 -5.31 -5.93
CA THR A 88 12.30 -5.78 -6.43
C THR A 88 11.25 -4.68 -6.29
N VAL A 89 11.27 -3.92 -5.19
CA VAL A 89 10.39 -2.75 -5.02
C VAL A 89 10.66 -1.70 -6.10
N ALA A 90 11.93 -1.38 -6.37
CA ALA A 90 12.29 -0.44 -7.44
C ALA A 90 11.80 -0.92 -8.82
N LYS A 91 11.90 -2.23 -9.10
CA LYS A 91 11.37 -2.83 -10.34
C LYS A 91 9.86 -2.65 -10.48
N VAL A 92 9.10 -2.77 -9.38
CA VAL A 92 7.65 -2.53 -9.37
C VAL A 92 7.32 -1.03 -9.43
N MET A 93 8.16 -0.16 -8.88
CA MET A 93 7.98 1.30 -8.97
C MET A 93 8.23 1.82 -10.39
N ASN A 94 9.17 1.23 -11.11
CA ASN A 94 9.46 1.52 -12.53
C ASN A 94 8.44 0.88 -13.48
N LEU A 95 7.16 0.90 -13.09
CA LEU A 95 6.09 0.39 -13.91
C LEU A 95 5.99 1.17 -15.22
N GLU A 96 6.14 0.48 -16.35
CA GLU A 96 5.96 1.03 -17.70
C GLU A 96 4.47 1.30 -17.94
N HIS A 97 3.96 2.37 -17.31
CA HIS A 97 2.60 2.82 -17.51
C HIS A 97 2.62 4.33 -17.66
N ALA A 98 2.19 4.82 -18.83
CA ALA A 98 2.21 6.24 -19.19
C ALA A 98 1.54 7.15 -18.14
N PHE A 99 0.49 6.65 -17.47
CA PHE A 99 -0.13 7.37 -16.36
C PHE A 99 0.80 7.62 -15.17
N PHE A 100 1.62 6.65 -14.74
CA PHE A 100 2.50 6.81 -13.58
C PHE A 100 3.79 7.59 -13.88
N ALA A 101 4.18 7.66 -15.16
CA ALA A 101 5.37 8.38 -15.61
C ALA A 101 5.32 9.90 -15.33
N ARG A 102 4.13 10.47 -15.10
CA ARG A 102 3.95 11.90 -14.77
C ARG A 102 4.26 12.25 -13.32
N PHE A 103 4.45 11.26 -12.44
CA PHE A 103 4.66 11.48 -11.02
C PHE A 103 6.13 11.31 -10.67
N GLU A 104 6.65 12.18 -9.81
CA GLU A 104 8.04 12.10 -9.38
C GLU A 104 8.32 10.77 -8.66
N GLN A 105 9.36 10.05 -9.12
CA GLN A 105 9.79 8.76 -8.54
C GLN A 105 8.69 7.68 -8.44
N GLY A 106 7.59 7.82 -9.20
CA GLY A 106 6.47 6.88 -9.11
C GLY A 106 5.83 6.81 -7.73
N TRP A 107 5.82 7.91 -6.97
CA TRP A 107 5.30 7.95 -5.59
C TRP A 107 3.90 7.36 -5.41
N PRO A 108 2.92 7.46 -6.36
CA PRO A 108 1.61 6.85 -6.16
C PRO A 108 1.70 5.33 -6.07
N VAL A 109 2.57 4.71 -6.89
CA VAL A 109 2.81 3.27 -6.87
C VAL A 109 3.33 2.86 -5.50
N TYR A 110 4.32 3.59 -4.98
CA TYR A 110 4.89 3.32 -3.65
C TYR A 110 3.84 3.42 -2.54
N VAL A 111 2.99 4.45 -2.55
CA VAL A 111 1.93 4.62 -1.55
C VAL A 111 0.90 3.49 -1.63
N ILE A 112 0.49 3.09 -2.84
CA ILE A 112 -0.43 1.96 -3.06
C ILE A 112 0.16 0.67 -2.48
N LEU A 113 1.44 0.41 -2.76
CA LEU A 113 2.15 -0.75 -2.24
C LEU A 113 2.24 -0.73 -0.71
N LYS A 114 2.63 0.41 -0.12
CA LYS A 114 2.71 0.60 1.33
C LYS A 114 1.37 0.28 2.00
N GLN A 115 0.27 0.82 1.48
CA GLN A 115 -1.08 0.58 2.01
C GLN A 115 -1.49 -0.90 1.87
N TYR A 116 -1.23 -1.50 0.71
CA TYR A 116 -1.59 -2.90 0.44
C TYR A 116 -0.86 -3.87 1.37
N TYR A 117 0.46 -3.75 1.50
CA TYR A 117 1.26 -4.65 2.33
C TYR A 117 1.11 -4.38 3.83
N SER A 118 0.84 -3.13 4.25
CA SER A 118 0.48 -2.85 5.64
C SER A 118 -0.79 -3.58 6.05
N ASN A 119 -1.81 -3.57 5.19
CA ASN A 119 -3.07 -4.26 5.46
C ASN A 119 -2.92 -5.79 5.38
N SER A 120 -2.13 -6.30 4.43
CA SER A 120 -1.86 -7.73 4.31
C SER A 120 -1.09 -8.29 5.51
N ALA A 121 -0.07 -7.57 6.00
CA ALA A 121 0.67 -7.99 7.19
C ALA A 121 -0.21 -7.98 8.44
N ALA A 122 -1.05 -6.95 8.61
CA ALA A 122 -2.01 -6.90 9.70
C ALA A 122 -3.06 -8.02 9.63
N ALA A 123 -3.49 -8.41 8.42
CA ALA A 123 -4.41 -9.52 8.21
C ALA A 123 -3.76 -10.87 8.52
N SER A 124 -2.51 -11.10 8.07
CA SER A 124 -1.75 -12.34 8.37
C SER A 124 -1.62 -12.55 9.88
N LYS A 125 -1.20 -11.51 10.60
CA LYS A 125 -1.05 -11.56 12.05
C LYS A 125 -2.34 -11.94 12.77
N ARG A 126 -3.48 -11.38 12.35
CA ARG A 126 -4.79 -11.71 12.93
C ARG A 126 -5.22 -13.14 12.62
N ASN A 127 -4.79 -13.70 11.49
CA ASN A 127 -5.08 -15.09 11.17
C ASN A 127 -4.28 -16.03 12.06
N GLU A 128 -2.98 -15.77 12.21
CA GLU A 128 -2.08 -16.52 13.10
C GLU A 128 -2.59 -16.54 14.55
N GLU A 129 -3.04 -15.39 15.07
CA GLU A 129 -3.63 -15.30 16.41
C GLU A 129 -4.89 -16.16 16.58
N ARG A 130 -5.71 -16.28 15.52
CA ARG A 130 -6.92 -17.13 15.54
C ARG A 130 -6.58 -18.61 15.48
N ASP A 131 -5.60 -18.98 14.66
CA ASP A 131 -5.17 -20.37 14.52
C ASP A 131 -4.56 -20.88 15.85
N CYS A 132 -3.76 -20.04 16.52
CA CYS A 132 -3.25 -20.35 17.86
C CYS A 132 -4.37 -20.49 18.90
N ALA A 133 -5.33 -19.56 18.92
CA ALA A 133 -6.45 -19.62 19.87
C ALA A 133 -7.33 -20.86 19.67
N ALA A 134 -7.54 -21.30 18.43
CA ALA A 134 -8.29 -22.51 18.11
C ALA A 134 -7.58 -23.79 18.62
N SER A 135 -6.24 -23.82 18.54
CA SER A 135 -5.48 -24.98 19.02
C SER A 135 -5.55 -25.18 20.54
N VAL A 136 -5.60 -24.10 21.32
CA VAL A 136 -5.65 -24.18 22.79
C VAL A 136 -6.96 -24.77 23.29
N VAL A 137 -8.09 -24.44 22.65
CA VAL A 137 -9.41 -24.93 23.06
C VAL A 137 -9.60 -26.42 22.75
N SER A 138 -8.83 -26.98 21.83
CA SER A 138 -8.97 -28.40 21.43
C SER A 138 -8.24 -29.39 22.34
N SER A 139 -7.45 -28.94 23.32
CA SER A 139 -6.64 -29.82 24.18
C SER A 139 -7.16 -29.97 25.62
N GLU A 140 -8.31 -29.40 25.97
CA GLU A 140 -8.83 -29.41 27.35
C GLU A 140 -10.02 -30.37 27.57
N GLU A 141 -10.42 -31.16 26.57
CA GLU A 141 -11.56 -32.11 26.66
C GLU A 141 -11.13 -33.59 26.81
N ASP A 142 -10.10 -33.87 27.61
CA ASP A 142 -9.74 -35.27 27.89
C ASP A 142 -9.27 -35.48 29.34
N ALA A 143 -10.15 -35.12 30.28
CA ALA A 143 -10.16 -35.73 31.61
C ALA A 143 -11.48 -35.45 32.34
N SER A 144 -12.13 -36.54 32.76
CA SER A 144 -13.14 -36.64 33.83
C SER A 144 -14.61 -36.46 33.43
N GLY A 145 -15.27 -37.62 33.28
CA GLY A 145 -16.31 -37.98 34.25
C GLY A 145 -17.74 -37.92 33.74
N ASP A 146 -18.20 -39.07 33.25
CA ASP A 146 -19.53 -39.64 33.46
C ASP A 146 -20.42 -38.86 34.43
N GLU A 147 -21.52 -38.25 33.96
CA GLU A 147 -22.84 -38.38 34.57
C GLU A 147 -23.93 -37.96 33.57
N ASP A 148 -24.96 -38.78 33.58
CA ASP A 148 -26.26 -38.76 32.92
C ASP A 148 -27.00 -37.40 32.89
N VAL A 149 -28.03 -37.34 32.02
CA VAL A 149 -29.23 -36.49 32.08
C VAL A 149 -29.42 -35.43 30.97
N SER A 150 -30.35 -35.82 30.08
CA SER A 150 -31.43 -35.00 29.51
C SER A 150 -31.21 -34.33 28.15
N SER A 151 -31.39 -35.16 27.12
CA SER A 151 -32.19 -34.93 25.91
C SER A 151 -32.97 -33.60 25.84
N ARG A 152 -32.32 -32.51 25.41
CA ARG A 152 -33.01 -31.35 24.82
C ARG A 152 -32.71 -31.29 23.33
N LYS A 153 -33.67 -31.85 22.60
CA LYS A 153 -33.88 -31.79 21.15
C LYS A 153 -33.88 -30.33 20.67
N ARG A 154 -32.70 -29.75 20.43
CA ARG A 154 -32.56 -28.54 19.63
C ARG A 154 -32.25 -28.95 18.20
N LYS A 155 -33.20 -28.59 17.35
CA LYS A 155 -33.27 -28.78 15.90
C LYS A 155 -31.99 -28.22 15.26
N ARG A 156 -30.99 -29.10 15.13
CA ARG A 156 -29.75 -28.88 14.40
C ARG A 156 -30.13 -28.81 12.93
N GLY A 157 -30.10 -27.61 12.36
CA GLY A 157 -30.23 -27.44 10.92
C GLY A 157 -29.05 -28.16 10.27
N THR A 158 -29.34 -29.27 9.59
CA THR A 158 -28.47 -29.89 8.60
C THR A 158 -28.10 -28.82 7.59
N ILE A 159 -26.87 -28.32 7.68
CA ILE A 159 -26.26 -27.56 6.61
C ILE A 159 -25.74 -28.65 5.68
N ASP A 160 -26.43 -28.81 4.56
CA ASP A 160 -26.14 -29.77 3.52
C ASP A 160 -24.74 -29.47 2.94
N ASP A 161 -23.77 -30.31 3.30
CA ASP A 161 -22.40 -30.36 2.75
C ASP A 161 -22.45 -30.96 1.33
N THR A 162 -23.17 -30.31 0.43
CA THR A 162 -23.08 -30.58 -1.01
C THR A 162 -22.41 -29.41 -1.69
N ARG A 163 -21.07 -29.45 -1.78
CA ARG A 163 -20.36 -28.68 -2.79
C ARG A 163 -19.19 -29.45 -3.36
N ASP A 164 -19.56 -30.53 -4.06
CA ASP A 164 -18.84 -30.98 -5.23
C ASP A 164 -18.96 -29.88 -6.30
N SER A 165 -17.89 -29.14 -6.52
CA SER A 165 -17.74 -28.26 -7.68
C SER A 165 -16.27 -28.17 -7.99
N ALA A 166 -15.84 -29.11 -8.83
CA ALA A 166 -14.70 -28.94 -9.71
C ALA A 166 -14.86 -27.62 -10.48
N ASP A 167 -14.29 -26.54 -9.95
CA ASP A 167 -14.11 -25.29 -10.67
C ASP A 167 -12.72 -25.28 -11.31
N GLU A 168 -12.57 -26.12 -12.35
CA GLU A 168 -11.65 -25.85 -13.44
C GLU A 168 -12.24 -24.70 -14.28
N GLY A 169 -12.33 -23.52 -13.69
CA GLY A 169 -12.87 -22.31 -14.30
C GLY A 169 -11.76 -21.31 -14.47
N GLY A 170 -11.01 -21.44 -15.56
CA GLY A 170 -9.98 -20.49 -15.97
C GLY A 170 -10.42 -19.05 -15.70
N ASN A 171 -9.66 -18.37 -14.86
CA ASN A 171 -9.79 -16.95 -14.58
C ASN A 171 -9.28 -16.16 -15.81
N HIS A 172 -9.90 -16.42 -16.96
CA HIS A 172 -9.75 -15.73 -18.22
C HIS A 172 -10.46 -14.39 -18.08
N TRP A 173 -9.85 -13.50 -17.31
CA TRP A 173 -10.20 -12.09 -17.36
C TRP A 173 -9.65 -11.57 -18.67
N GLU A 174 -10.40 -11.76 -19.76
CA GLU A 174 -10.29 -10.87 -20.90
C GLU A 174 -10.46 -9.47 -20.36
N ILE A 175 -9.34 -8.77 -20.28
CA ILE A 175 -9.30 -7.35 -20.14
C ILE A 175 -10.04 -6.87 -21.38
N PRO A 176 -11.27 -6.30 -21.30
CA PRO A 176 -11.86 -5.73 -22.48
C PRO A 176 -10.87 -4.67 -22.96
N GLU A 177 -10.34 -4.86 -24.18
CA GLU A 177 -9.61 -3.84 -24.92
C GLU A 177 -10.59 -2.67 -25.08
N SER A 178 -10.51 -1.75 -24.12
CA SER A 178 -11.24 -0.51 -24.13
C SER A 178 -10.64 0.34 -25.23
N SER A 179 -11.14 0.13 -26.45
CA SER A 179 -10.96 0.99 -27.61
C SER A 179 -11.26 2.42 -27.18
N GLU A 180 -10.28 3.29 -27.36
CA GLU A 180 -10.31 4.71 -27.05
C GLU A 180 -11.06 5.41 -28.20
N GLU A 181 -12.39 5.39 -28.19
CA GLU A 181 -13.20 6.28 -29.03
C GLU A 181 -13.72 7.44 -28.16
N GLU A 182 -13.07 8.60 -28.30
CA GLU A 182 -13.59 9.88 -27.85
C GLU A 182 -14.81 10.27 -28.71
N GLU A 183 -16.00 9.96 -28.23
CA GLU A 183 -17.23 10.62 -28.69
C GLU A 183 -17.52 11.81 -27.77
N ASP A 184 -17.38 13.01 -28.35
CA ASP A 184 -17.79 14.30 -27.81
C ASP A 184 -19.33 14.30 -27.64
N VAL A 185 -19.82 14.01 -26.44
CA VAL A 185 -21.25 14.06 -26.12
C VAL A 185 -21.59 15.42 -25.51
N PRO A 186 -22.31 16.31 -26.22
CA PRO A 186 -22.76 17.57 -25.67
C PRO A 186 -23.94 17.38 -24.71
N GLY A 187 -23.82 17.96 -23.51
CA GLY A 187 -24.95 18.50 -22.77
C GLY A 187 -25.86 17.52 -22.02
N LYS A 188 -25.33 16.80 -21.03
CA LYS A 188 -26.18 16.17 -19.99
C LYS A 188 -26.49 17.20 -18.89
N VAL A 189 -27.65 17.84 -19.03
CA VAL A 189 -28.26 18.74 -18.03
C VAL A 189 -28.47 17.94 -16.74
N MET A 190 -27.72 18.29 -15.69
CA MET A 190 -27.91 17.74 -14.35
C MET A 190 -29.30 18.12 -13.82
N PRO A 191 -30.07 17.18 -13.25
CA PRO A 191 -31.31 17.52 -12.56
C PRO A 191 -30.99 18.31 -11.28
N PRO A 192 -31.89 19.24 -10.87
CA PRO A 192 -31.71 20.06 -9.68
C PRO A 192 -31.64 19.16 -8.44
N VAL A 193 -30.52 19.24 -7.73
CA VAL A 193 -30.30 18.59 -6.45
C VAL A 193 -31.30 19.18 -5.46
N LYS A 194 -32.30 18.39 -5.07
CA LYS A 194 -33.20 18.75 -3.97
C LYS A 194 -32.34 18.78 -2.70
N ASP A 195 -32.27 19.94 -2.07
CA ASP A 195 -31.63 20.16 -0.78
C ASP A 195 -32.21 19.20 0.26
N HIS A 196 -31.55 18.08 0.43
CA HIS A 196 -31.82 17.20 1.55
C HIS A 196 -31.20 17.88 2.78
N MET A 197 -32.04 18.65 3.49
CA MET A 197 -31.72 19.21 4.80
C MET A 197 -31.37 18.09 5.78
N TYR A 198 -30.11 17.69 5.82
CA TYR A 198 -29.58 16.84 6.87
C TYR A 198 -29.64 17.63 8.17
N LYS A 199 -30.57 17.26 9.05
CA LYS A 199 -30.66 17.76 10.43
C LYS A 199 -29.33 17.46 11.13
N ARG A 200 -28.49 18.49 11.29
CA ARG A 200 -27.24 18.42 12.06
C ARG A 200 -27.57 18.03 13.49
N LEU A 201 -27.25 16.79 13.87
CA LEU A 201 -27.30 16.37 15.27
C LEU A 201 -26.25 17.16 16.07
N PRO A 202 -26.59 17.65 17.28
CA PRO A 202 -25.65 18.39 18.11
C PRO A 202 -24.50 17.49 18.56
N LEU A 203 -23.29 17.79 18.07
CA LEU A 203 -22.07 17.12 18.49
C LEU A 203 -21.80 17.45 19.95
N LYS A 204 -21.89 16.44 20.83
CA LYS A 204 -21.50 16.54 22.23
C LYS A 204 -20.00 16.87 22.31
N LYS A 205 -19.68 18.08 22.79
CA LYS A 205 -18.31 18.55 23.00
C LYS A 205 -17.66 17.67 24.07
N LYS A 206 -16.62 16.92 23.70
CA LYS A 206 -15.76 16.23 24.67
C LYS A 206 -14.66 17.20 25.08
N THR A 207 -14.70 17.64 26.33
CA THR A 207 -13.64 18.42 26.97
C THR A 207 -12.42 17.51 27.13
N VAL A 208 -11.33 17.82 26.44
CA VAL A 208 -10.05 17.11 26.58
C VAL A 208 -9.24 17.86 27.63
N THR A 209 -9.09 17.27 28.81
CA THR A 209 -8.20 17.77 29.86
C THR A 209 -6.77 17.45 29.45
N ILE A 210 -5.99 18.48 29.10
CA ILE A 210 -4.57 18.36 28.81
C ILE A 210 -3.83 18.33 30.14
N VAL A 211 -3.27 17.17 30.49
CA VAL A 211 -2.37 17.03 31.63
C VAL A 211 -0.97 17.41 31.16
N SER A 212 -0.46 18.53 31.67
CA SER A 212 0.88 19.01 31.36
C SER A 212 1.96 18.04 31.88
N PRO A 213 3.00 17.74 31.08
CA PRO A 213 4.08 16.85 31.51
C PRO A 213 4.95 17.53 32.58
N VAL A 214 5.21 16.79 33.66
CA VAL A 214 6.06 17.19 34.78
C VAL A 214 7.52 17.27 34.32
N ALA A 215 8.22 18.34 34.72
CA ALA A 215 9.60 18.60 34.34
C ALA A 215 10.54 17.48 34.79
N SER A 216 11.33 16.94 33.85
CA SER A 216 12.37 15.95 34.12
C SER A 216 13.65 16.63 34.65
N PRO A 217 14.27 16.10 35.72
CA PRO A 217 15.47 16.71 36.31
C PRO A 217 16.73 16.47 35.46
N GLU A 218 17.56 17.51 35.39
CA GLU A 218 18.83 17.56 34.67
C GLU A 218 19.82 16.48 35.15
N ARG A 219 20.30 15.65 34.22
CA ARG A 219 21.44 14.76 34.45
C ARG A 219 22.74 15.52 34.18
N THR A 220 23.45 15.88 35.24
CA THR A 220 24.82 16.41 35.17
C THR A 220 25.80 15.29 34.81
N SER A 221 26.40 15.39 33.62
CA SER A 221 27.38 14.45 33.10
C SER A 221 28.79 14.85 33.54
N LYS A 222 29.36 14.14 34.52
CA LYS A 222 30.76 14.28 34.93
C LYS A 222 31.66 13.56 33.92
N ARG A 223 32.30 14.31 33.03
CA ARG A 223 33.42 13.81 32.19
C ARG A 223 34.66 13.62 33.05
N LYS A 224 35.14 12.37 33.14
CA LYS A 224 36.49 12.02 33.62
C LYS A 224 37.47 12.22 32.46
N VAL A 225 38.40 13.16 32.62
CA VAL A 225 39.56 13.32 31.73
C VAL A 225 40.62 12.34 32.21
N SER A 226 40.99 11.38 31.37
CA SER A 226 42.13 10.50 31.58
C SER A 226 43.31 11.09 30.84
N VAL A 227 44.35 11.45 31.58
CA VAL A 227 45.65 11.86 31.05
C VAL A 227 46.51 10.61 30.93
N PHE A 228 46.92 10.26 29.71
CA PHE A 228 48.11 9.47 29.39
C PHE A 228 48.61 9.88 28.01
#